data_AF-A0A841HPL8-F1
#
_entry.id   AF-A0A841HPL8-F1
#
_cell.length_a   1.000
_cell.length_b   1.000
_cell.length_c   1.000
_cell.angle_alpha   90.00
_cell.angle_beta   90.00
_cell.angle_gamma   90.00
#
_symmetry.space_group_name_H-M   'P 1'
#
loop_
_entity.id
_entity.type
_entity.pdbx_description
1 polymer ?
#
loop_
_entity_poly.entity_id
_entity_poly.type
_entity_poly.pdbx_seq_one_letter_code
_entity_poly.pdbx_strand_id
1 'polypeptide(L)' 'MHKHDTRTEAALYWSAVSLIVCEGLPIDKAAEQLGVAGAELREILHRRQTLRLFDDIAYPGRASATVVPFVRH' A
#
# COMPACT_ATOMS: atom_id res chain seq x y z
N MET A 1 10.80 -16.29 15.65
CA MET A 1 11.58 -15.57 14.62
C MET A 1 10.66 -15.20 13.46
N HIS A 2 9.81 -14.16 13.57
CA HIS A 2 8.75 -13.84 12.57
C HIS A 2 8.70 -12.34 12.20
N LYS A 3 9.85 -11.65 12.19
CA LYS A 3 9.92 -10.23 11.78
C LYS A 3 10.30 -10.04 10.31
N HIS A 4 10.68 -11.10 9.61
CA HIS A 4 11.17 -11.02 8.23
C HIS A 4 10.07 -11.13 7.16
N ASP A 5 8.86 -11.57 7.50
CA ASP A 5 7.74 -11.66 6.54
C ASP A 5 7.12 -10.30 6.22
N THR A 6 6.92 -9.44 7.23
CA THR A 6 6.16 -8.19 7.04
C THR A 6 6.90 -7.13 6.21
N ARG A 7 8.24 -7.09 6.30
CA ARG A 7 9.05 -6.15 5.50
C ARG A 7 9.06 -6.55 4.02
N THR A 8 9.12 -7.85 3.75
CA THR A 8 9.07 -8.41 2.39
C THR A 8 7.69 -8.21 1.79
N GLU A 9 6.63 -8.48 2.54
CA GLU A 9 5.25 -8.26 2.12
C GLU A 9 4.96 -6.77 1.84
N ALA A 10 5.49 -5.86 2.67
CA ALA A 10 5.37 -4.41 2.43
C ALA A 10 6.04 -3.99 1.12
N ALA A 11 7.24 -4.51 0.84
CA ALA A 11 7.96 -4.23 -0.38
C ALA A 11 7.18 -4.75 -1.60
N LEU A 12 6.70 -5.99 -1.55
CA LEU A 12 5.87 -6.59 -2.60
C LEU A 12 4.60 -5.77 -2.86
N TYR A 13 3.91 -5.36 -1.78
CA TYR A 13 2.72 -4.51 -1.88
C TYR A 13 3.02 -3.18 -2.59
N TRP A 14 4.03 -2.43 -2.14
CA TRP A 14 4.32 -1.12 -2.72
C TRP A 14 4.82 -1.21 -4.15
N SER A 15 5.64 -2.22 -4.47
CA SER A 15 6.08 -2.47 -5.84
C SER A 15 4.90 -2.81 -6.75
N ALA A 16 4.00 -3.70 -6.30
CA ALA A 16 2.80 -4.04 -7.07
C ALA A 16 1.87 -2.85 -7.28
N VAL A 17 1.65 -2.03 -6.25
CA VAL A 17 0.86 -0.80 -6.35
C VAL A 17 1.48 0.16 -7.37
N SER A 18 2.81 0.32 -7.38
CA SER A 18 3.50 1.14 -8.38
C SER A 18 3.27 0.61 -9.80
N LEU A 19 3.44 -0.70 -10.02
CA LEU A 19 3.23 -1.32 -11.34
C LEU A 19 1.78 -1.16 -11.82
N ILE A 20 0.80 -1.35 -10.93
CA ILE A 20 -0.62 -1.27 -11.28
C ILE A 20 -1.04 0.19 -11.54
N VAL A 21 -0.63 1.12 -10.68
CA VAL A 21 -1.10 2.51 -10.74
C VAL A 21 -0.32 3.36 -11.74
N CYS A 22 1.01 3.22 -11.79
CA CYS A 22 1.86 4.05 -12.65
C CYS A 22 1.96 3.49 -14.07
N GLU A 23 1.99 2.17 -14.23
CA GLU A 23 2.14 1.52 -15.55
C GLU A 23 0.82 0.95 -16.09
N GLY A 24 -0.23 0.90 -15.28
CA GLY A 24 -1.53 0.36 -15.69
C GLY A 24 -1.51 -1.17 -15.88
N LEU A 25 -0.53 -1.87 -15.28
CA LEU A 25 -0.40 -3.31 -15.45
C LEU A 25 -1.54 -4.06 -14.75
N PRO A 26 -2.12 -5.10 -15.37
CA PRO A 26 -3.05 -5.98 -14.68
C PRO A 26 -2.31 -6.77 -13.59
N ILE A 27 -3.02 -7.14 -12.53
CA ILE A 27 -2.46 -7.79 -11.32
C ILE A 27 -1.62 -9.02 -11.68
N ASP A 28 -2.09 -9.86 -12.61
CA ASP A 28 -1.39 -11.07 -13.00
C ASP A 28 -0.05 -10.76 -13.69
N LYS A 29 0.06 -9.66 -14.46
CA LYS A 29 1.33 -9.21 -15.06
C LYS A 29 2.27 -8.54 -14.06
N ALA A 30 1.73 -7.82 -13.07
CA ALA A 30 2.53 -7.30 -11.98
C ALA A 30 3.12 -8.44 -11.14
N ALA A 31 2.35 -9.51 -10.90
CA ALA A 31 2.83 -10.71 -10.19
C ALA A 31 3.97 -11.41 -10.94
N GLU A 32 3.84 -11.58 -12.27
CA GLU A 32 4.91 -12.10 -13.12
C GLU A 32 6.20 -11.27 -13.00
N GLN A 33 6.11 -9.93 -13.06
CA GLN A 33 7.28 -9.05 -12.92
C GLN A 33 7.94 -9.11 -11.54
N LEU A 34 7.15 -9.33 -10.49
CA LEU A 34 7.63 -9.44 -9.13
C LEU A 34 8.11 -10.86 -8.77
N GLY A 35 7.96 -11.83 -9.68
CA GLY A 35 8.36 -13.21 -9.47
C GLY A 35 7.54 -13.93 -8.39
N VAL A 36 6.30 -13.51 -8.18
CA VAL A 36 5.38 -14.10 -7.18
C VAL A 36 4.15 -14.69 -7.85
N ALA A 37 3.47 -15.61 -7.17
CA ALA A 37 2.22 -16.17 -7.68
C ALA A 37 1.12 -15.09 -7.69
N GLY A 38 0.30 -15.04 -8.75
CA GLY A 38 -0.81 -14.09 -8.84
C GLY A 38 -1.82 -14.22 -7.69
N ALA A 39 -2.05 -15.44 -7.19
CA ALA A 39 -2.89 -15.69 -6.03
C ALA A 39 -2.29 -15.11 -4.73
N GLU A 40 -0.98 -15.25 -4.54
CA GLU A 40 -0.24 -14.69 -3.41
C GLU A 40 -0.27 -13.16 -3.45
N LEU A 41 -0.02 -12.55 -4.61
CA LEU A 41 -0.09 -11.10 -4.74
C LEU A 41 -1.50 -10.56 -4.46
N ARG A 42 -2.55 -11.23 -4.94
CA ARG A 42 -3.95 -10.88 -4.62
C ARG A 42 -4.20 -10.92 -3.12
N GLU A 43 -3.69 -11.93 -2.43
CA GLU A 43 -3.84 -12.07 -0.98
C GLU A 43 -3.14 -10.93 -0.24
N ILE A 44 -1.91 -10.57 -0.65
CA ILE A 44 -1.14 -9.45 -0.08
C ILE A 44 -1.89 -8.12 -0.25
N LEU A 45 -2.40 -7.85 -1.46
CA LEU A 45 -3.17 -6.64 -1.75
C LEU A 45 -4.45 -6.58 -0.91
N HIS A 46 -5.17 -7.70 -0.79
CA HIS A 46 -6.40 -7.78 -0.02
C HIS A 46 -6.16 -7.58 1.48
N ARG A 47 -5.18 -8.28 2.07
CA ARG A 47 -4.81 -8.15 3.50
C ARG A 47 -4.51 -6.69 3.87
N ARG A 48 -3.77 -5.98 3.01
CA ARG A 48 -3.41 -4.58 3.26
C ARG A 48 -4.52 -3.56 2.97
N GLN A 49 -5.42 -3.83 2.02
CA GLN A 49 -6.64 -3.03 1.86
C GLN A 49 -7.50 -3.11 3.13
N THR A 50 -7.68 -4.30 3.68
CA THR A 50 -8.41 -4.49 4.94
C THR A 50 -7.72 -3.78 6.10
N LEU A 51 -6.39 -3.89 6.24
CA LEU A 51 -5.65 -3.18 7.28
C LEU A 51 -5.77 -1.64 7.19
N ARG A 52 -5.74 -1.06 5.99
CA ARG A 52 -5.97 0.38 5.82
C ARG A 52 -7.39 0.80 6.17
N LEU A 53 -8.39 -0.03 5.86
CA LEU A 53 -9.77 0.23 6.27
C LEU A 53 -9.87 0.30 7.80
N PHE A 54 -9.19 -0.60 8.52
CA PHE A 54 -9.18 -0.58 9.98
C PHE A 54 -8.34 0.56 10.57
N ASP A 55 -7.24 0.98 9.94
CA ASP A 55 -6.46 2.14 10.40
C ASP A 55 -7.25 3.46 10.24
N ASP A 56 -8.01 3.59 9.15
CA ASP A 56 -8.88 4.74 8.89
C ASP A 56 -10.10 4.77 9.82
N ILE A 57 -10.67 3.60 10.16
CA ILE A 57 -11.75 3.47 11.15
C ILE A 57 -11.22 3.66 12.59
N ALA A 58 -9.97 3.28 12.88
CA ALA A 58 -9.36 3.45 14.19
C ALA A 58 -8.88 4.90 14.44
N TYR A 59 -8.66 5.70 13.40
CA TYR A 59 -8.29 7.11 13.49
C TYR A 59 -9.08 7.98 12.48
N PRO A 60 -10.38 8.24 12.73
CA PRO A 60 -11.11 9.26 11.98
C PRO A 60 -10.70 10.63 12.50
N GLY A 61 -9.48 11.11 12.21
CA GLY A 61 -9.04 12.34 12.86
C GLY A 61 -7.65 12.90 12.62
N ARG A 62 -6.83 12.40 11.68
CA ARG A 62 -5.54 13.05 11.36
C ARG A 62 -5.55 13.80 10.04
N ALA A 63 -6.65 14.45 9.72
CA ALA A 63 -6.66 15.63 8.86
C ALA A 63 -6.33 16.89 9.68
N SER A 64 -5.17 16.93 10.36
CA SER A 64 -4.62 18.21 10.82
C SER A 64 -3.97 18.91 9.62
N ALA A 65 -4.81 19.53 8.80
CA ALA A 65 -4.36 20.62 7.94
C ALA A 65 -3.94 21.77 8.85
N THR A 66 -2.65 21.82 9.20
CA THR A 66 -2.06 23.05 9.73
C THR A 66 -2.04 24.06 8.59
N VAL A 67 -3.16 24.78 8.41
CA VAL A 67 -3.18 26.03 7.67
C VAL A 67 -2.34 27.00 8.48
N VAL A 68 -1.08 27.17 8.10
CA VAL A 68 -0.27 28.30 8.53
C VAL A 68 -0.68 29.50 7.68
N PRO A 69 -1.29 30.56 8.26
CA PRO A 69 -1.50 31.79 7.53
C PRO A 69 -0.15 32.44 7.26
N PHE A 70 0.20 32.55 5.98
CA PHE A 70 1.39 33.24 5.51
C PHE A 70 1.20 34.75 5.72
N VAL A 71 1.73 35.30 6.83
CA VAL A 71 1.81 36.74 7.04
C VAL A 71 2.95 37.28 6.19
N ARG A 72 2.59 38.03 5.15
CA ARG A 72 3.51 38.79 4.30
C ARG A 72 3.74 40.15 4.96
N HIS A 73 4.99 40.49 5.25
CA HIS A 73 5.40 41.80 5.77
C HIS A 73 6.34 42.49 4.78
#